data_AF-A0A377BVV3-F1
#
_entry.id   AF-A0A377BVV3-F1
#
_cell.length_a   1.000
_cell.length_b   1.000
_cell.length_c   1.000
_cell.angle_alpha   90.00
_cell.angle_beta   90.00
_cell.angle_gamma   90.00
#
_symmetry.space_group_name_H-M   'P 1'
#
loop_
_entity.id
_entity.type
_entity.pdbx_description
1 polymer ?
#
loop_
_entity_poly.entity_id
_entity_poly.type
_entity_poly.pdbx_seq_one_letter_code
_entity_poly.pdbx_strand_id
1 'polypeptide(L)'
;MSKLIVPQWPLPKGVAACSSTRIGGVSLPPYDSLNLGAHCGDNPDHVEENRKRLFAAGNLPSKPVWLEQVHGKDVLKLTGEPYASKRADASYSNTPGTVCAVMTADCLLCCFAIERNGSRRRSCWLAWTVRRRAGRDGFLFC
;
A
#
# COMPACT_ATOMS: atom_id res chain seq x y z
N MET A 1 -14.57 9.83 11.59
CA MET A 1 -14.13 9.10 10.38
C MET A 1 -12.80 8.42 10.67
N SER A 2 -12.62 7.16 10.25
CA SER A 2 -11.41 6.38 10.54
C SER A 2 -10.27 6.70 9.56
N LYS A 3 -9.03 6.78 10.05
CA LYS A 3 -7.82 6.94 9.23
C LYS A 3 -7.52 5.71 8.37
N LEU A 4 -7.97 4.54 8.83
CA LEU A 4 -7.70 3.23 8.22
C LEU A 4 -8.99 2.43 8.04
N ILE A 5 -9.04 1.68 6.95
CA ILE A 5 -10.03 0.65 6.65
C ILE A 5 -9.33 -0.70 6.81
N VAL A 6 -9.96 -1.61 7.56
CA VAL A 6 -9.50 -2.99 7.71
C VAL A 6 -10.33 -3.88 6.77
N PRO A 7 -9.71 -4.66 5.86
CA PRO A 7 -10.44 -5.53 4.94
C PRO A 7 -11.31 -6.56 5.68
N GLN A 8 -12.59 -6.62 5.33
CA GLN A 8 -13.56 -7.56 5.91
C GLN A 8 -13.59 -8.88 5.12
N TRP A 9 -12.55 -9.68 5.30
CA TRP A 9 -12.41 -11.01 4.68
C TRP A 9 -11.76 -11.97 5.68
N PRO A 10 -11.83 -13.31 5.48
CA PRO A 10 -11.27 -14.28 6.41
C PRO A 10 -9.74 -14.27 6.34
N LEU A 11 -9.13 -13.31 7.03
CA LEU A 11 -7.70 -13.07 7.07
C LEU A 11 -6.99 -14.26 7.75
N PRO A 12 -6.01 -14.92 7.09
CA PRO A 12 -5.25 -15.98 7.74
C PRO A 12 -4.54 -15.51 9.03
N LYS A 13 -4.15 -16.46 9.90
CA LYS A 13 -3.35 -16.13 11.08
C LYS A 13 -1.95 -15.67 10.64
N GLY A 14 -1.41 -14.61 11.26
CA GLY A 14 -0.08 -14.07 10.95
C GLY A 14 -0.04 -13.16 9.72
N VAL A 15 -1.20 -12.61 9.36
CA VAL A 15 -1.44 -11.76 8.21
C VAL A 15 -2.18 -10.52 8.76
N ALA A 16 -1.67 -9.31 8.52
CA ALA A 16 -2.35 -8.03 8.77
C ALA A 16 -2.46 -7.20 7.48
N ALA A 17 -3.60 -6.55 7.26
CA ALA A 17 -3.82 -5.64 6.14
C ALA A 17 -4.65 -4.43 6.55
N CYS A 18 -4.35 -3.28 5.96
CA CYS A 18 -5.12 -2.06 6.09
C CYS A 18 -5.05 -1.25 4.79
N SER A 19 -6.05 -0.40 4.56
CA SER A 19 -6.03 0.65 3.54
C SER A 19 -6.21 2.00 4.22
N SER A 20 -5.43 3.00 3.84
CA SER A 20 -5.65 4.38 4.29
C SER A 20 -6.91 4.99 3.70
N THR A 21 -7.34 6.07 4.35
CA THR A 21 -8.24 7.07 3.78
C THR A 21 -7.51 8.40 3.72
N ARG A 22 -8.06 9.40 3.02
CA ARG A 22 -7.51 10.78 3.02
C ARG A 22 -7.56 11.52 4.38
N ILE A 23 -8.09 10.92 5.44
CA ILE A 23 -8.42 11.59 6.71
C ILE A 23 -7.31 11.39 7.75
N GLY A 24 -6.95 12.46 8.45
CA GLY A 24 -6.10 12.41 9.65
C GLY A 24 -4.63 12.73 9.43
N GLY A 25 -4.28 13.35 8.30
CA GLY A 25 -2.94 13.85 8.02
C GLY A 25 -2.77 15.34 8.25
N VAL A 26 -1.77 15.93 7.60
CA VAL A 26 -1.37 17.34 7.74
C VAL A 26 -1.30 18.10 6.41
N SER A 27 -1.47 17.41 5.27
CA SER A 27 -1.44 18.06 3.96
C SER A 27 -2.58 19.06 3.81
N LEU A 28 -2.33 20.11 3.04
CA LEU A 28 -3.29 21.16 2.71
C LEU A 28 -3.94 20.90 1.35
N PRO A 29 -5.07 21.56 1.02
CA PRO A 29 -5.65 21.47 -0.32
C PRO A 29 -4.61 21.77 -1.41
N PRO A 30 -4.59 21.02 -2.52
CA PRO A 30 -5.57 20.00 -2.94
C PRO A 30 -5.33 18.58 -2.37
N TYR A 31 -4.36 18.41 -1.47
CA TYR A 31 -3.91 17.11 -0.95
C TYR A 31 -4.45 16.80 0.46
N ASP A 32 -5.43 17.56 0.93
CA ASP A 32 -5.97 17.44 2.28
C ASP A 32 -6.54 16.03 2.53
N SER A 33 -6.19 15.31 3.60
CA SER A 33 -5.25 15.63 4.68
C SER A 33 -4.10 14.63 4.78
N LEU A 34 -4.35 13.34 4.50
CA LEU A 34 -3.39 12.23 4.65
C LEU A 34 -2.82 11.79 3.30
N ASN A 35 -2.18 12.69 2.56
CA ASN A 35 -1.52 12.33 1.30
C ASN A 35 -0.20 11.57 1.57
N LEU A 36 -0.06 10.41 0.94
CA LEU A 36 1.12 9.54 1.05
C LEU A 36 2.02 9.61 -0.20
N GLY A 37 1.56 10.28 -1.26
CA GLY A 37 2.24 10.42 -2.54
C GLY A 37 3.33 11.46 -2.52
N ALA A 38 4.56 11.03 -2.82
CA ALA A 38 5.73 11.91 -2.89
C ALA A 38 5.98 12.50 -4.29
N HIS A 39 5.14 12.16 -5.28
CA HIS A 39 5.33 12.53 -6.69
C HIS A 39 4.10 13.22 -7.30
N CYS A 40 3.23 13.80 -6.45
CA CYS A 40 2.02 14.51 -6.88
C CYS A 40 2.10 16.04 -6.71
N GLY A 41 3.20 16.58 -6.17
CA GLY A 41 3.40 18.01 -5.97
C GLY A 41 3.02 18.56 -4.59
N ASP A 42 2.79 17.68 -3.60
CA ASP A 42 2.58 18.08 -2.21
C ASP A 42 3.91 18.43 -1.50
N ASN A 43 3.83 19.08 -0.35
CA ASN A 43 4.98 19.37 0.51
C ASN A 43 5.61 18.04 1.00
N PRO A 44 6.90 17.79 0.74
CA PRO A 44 7.58 16.56 1.15
C PRO A 44 7.53 16.32 2.66
N ASP A 45 7.57 17.36 3.49
CA ASP A 45 7.51 17.25 4.96
C ASP A 45 6.13 16.78 5.42
N HIS A 46 5.06 17.25 4.77
CA HIS A 46 3.71 16.79 5.03
C HIS A 46 3.53 15.31 4.65
N VAL A 47 4.06 14.91 3.49
CA VAL A 47 4.03 13.51 3.03
C VAL A 47 4.79 12.60 3.99
N GLU A 48 5.95 13.04 4.48
CA GLU A 48 6.72 12.28 5.47
C GLU A 48 5.95 12.12 6.79
N GLU A 49 5.34 13.19 7.30
CA GLU A 49 4.52 13.14 8.51
C GLU A 49 3.28 12.26 8.34
N ASN A 50 2.59 12.34 7.20
CA ASN A 50 1.45 11.49 6.88
C ASN A 50 1.84 10.01 6.85
N ARG A 51 2.99 9.68 6.26
CA ARG A 51 3.54 8.32 6.27
C ARG A 51 3.84 7.85 7.69
N LYS A 52 4.46 8.68 8.54
CA LYS A 52 4.69 8.36 9.96
C LYS A 52 3.38 8.04 10.68
N ARG A 53 2.35 8.88 10.49
CA ARG A 53 1.02 8.68 11.08
C ARG A 53 0.37 7.39 10.62
N LEU A 54 0.47 7.07 9.34
CA LEU A 54 -0.05 5.82 8.78
C LEU A 54 0.63 4.60 9.41
N PHE A 55 1.96 4.62 9.49
CA PHE A 55 2.73 3.49 9.99
C PHE A 55 2.38 3.18 11.45
N ALA A 56 2.26 4.24 12.26
CA ALA A 56 1.81 4.12 13.64
C ALA A 56 0.36 3.61 13.73
N ALA A 57 -0.57 4.18 12.96
CA ALA A 57 -1.98 3.77 12.99
C ALA A 57 -2.18 2.31 12.55
N GLY A 58 -1.39 1.83 11.59
CA GLY A 58 -1.48 0.48 11.05
C GLY A 58 -0.65 -0.57 11.80
N ASN A 59 0.10 -0.17 12.84
CA ASN A 59 1.06 -1.03 13.54
C ASN A 59 2.02 -1.75 12.58
N LEU A 60 2.54 -1.02 11.59
CA LEU A 60 3.41 -1.62 10.57
C LEU A 60 4.74 -2.09 11.20
N PRO A 61 5.17 -3.33 10.96
CA PRO A 61 6.40 -3.88 11.53
C PRO A 61 7.67 -3.28 10.89
N SER A 62 7.55 -2.67 9.71
CA SER A 62 8.65 -2.01 9.01
C SER A 62 8.09 -0.97 8.03
N LYS A 63 8.98 -0.14 7.45
CA LYS A 63 8.60 0.79 6.38
C LYS A 63 8.10 0.00 5.16
N PRO A 64 7.00 0.41 4.50
CA PRO A 64 6.58 -0.17 3.24
C PRO A 64 7.64 -0.06 2.15
N VAL A 65 7.73 -1.09 1.30
CA VAL A 65 8.52 -0.99 0.06
C VAL A 65 7.64 -0.36 -1.00
N TRP A 66 7.77 0.95 -1.17
CA TRP A 66 7.10 1.70 -2.23
C TRP A 66 7.65 1.32 -3.61
N LEU A 67 6.74 1.09 -4.56
CA LEU A 67 7.07 0.81 -5.94
C LEU A 67 7.12 2.09 -6.78
N GLU A 68 7.86 2.06 -7.87
CA GLU A 68 7.70 3.00 -8.97
C GLU A 68 6.60 2.44 -9.90
N GLN A 69 5.35 2.80 -9.59
CA GLN A 69 4.18 2.33 -10.34
C GLN A 69 4.12 2.99 -11.72
N VAL A 70 4.07 2.17 -12.76
CA VAL A 70 4.10 2.61 -14.16
C VAL A 70 2.86 2.17 -14.95
N HIS A 71 1.80 1.74 -14.24
CA HIS A 71 0.58 1.16 -14.81
C HIS A 71 0.84 -0.06 -15.70
N GLY A 72 1.88 -0.83 -15.38
CA GLY A 72 2.26 -2.08 -16.00
C GLY A 72 1.66 -3.30 -15.31
N LYS A 73 2.33 -4.45 -15.50
CA LYS A 73 1.92 -5.76 -14.98
C LYS A 73 3.02 -6.47 -14.20
N ASP A 74 4.15 -5.80 -13.98
CA ASP A 74 5.32 -6.39 -13.34
C ASP A 74 5.11 -6.51 -11.83
N VAL A 75 5.59 -7.62 -11.27
CA VAL A 75 5.50 -7.93 -9.84
C VAL A 75 6.91 -7.93 -9.25
N LEU A 76 7.16 -7.08 -8.27
CA LEU A 76 8.41 -7.08 -7.52
C LEU A 76 8.34 -8.07 -6.35
N LYS A 77 9.20 -9.09 -6.36
CA LYS A 77 9.39 -9.96 -5.19
C LYS A 77 10.29 -9.25 -4.16
N LEU A 78 9.76 -9.07 -2.95
CA LEU A 78 10.46 -8.41 -1.85
C LEU A 78 11.39 -9.39 -1.14
N THR A 79 12.62 -9.51 -1.64
CA THR A 79 13.67 -10.38 -1.10
C THR A 79 14.56 -9.74 -0.03
N GLY A 80 14.35 -8.46 0.28
CA GLY A 80 15.26 -7.64 1.09
C GLY A 80 16.06 -6.68 0.21
N GLU A 81 16.37 -5.49 0.73
CA GLU A 81 17.15 -4.48 0.02
C GLU A 81 18.64 -4.88 -0.11
N PRO A 82 19.35 -4.39 -1.15
CA PRO A 82 18.90 -3.48 -2.22
C PRO A 82 18.15 -4.18 -3.37
N TYR A 83 17.31 -3.43 -4.08
CA TYR A 83 16.62 -3.89 -5.30
C TYR A 83 17.28 -3.26 -6.54
N ALA A 84 17.43 -4.04 -7.62
CA ALA A 84 17.95 -3.53 -8.89
C ALA A 84 17.01 -2.50 -9.54
N SER A 85 15.70 -2.70 -9.41
CA SER A 85 14.66 -1.75 -9.81
C SER A 85 13.44 -1.94 -8.92
N LYS A 86 12.73 -0.84 -8.62
CA LYS A 86 11.41 -0.86 -7.97
C LYS A 86 10.27 -0.60 -8.95
N ARG A 87 10.54 -0.58 -10.26
CA ARG A 87 9.55 -0.39 -11.34
C ARG A 87 8.63 -1.61 -11.44
N ALA A 88 7.46 -1.50 -10.84
CA ALA A 88 6.44 -2.56 -10.78
C ALA A 88 5.11 -1.96 -10.32
N ASP A 89 4.01 -2.67 -10.59
CA ASP A 89 2.66 -2.27 -10.16
C ASP A 89 2.06 -3.23 -9.14
N ALA A 90 2.83 -4.26 -8.77
CA ALA A 90 2.52 -5.14 -7.69
C ALA A 90 3.78 -5.56 -6.92
N SER A 91 3.61 -5.90 -5.64
CA SER A 91 4.69 -6.44 -4.81
C SER A 91 4.27 -7.73 -4.11
N TYR A 92 5.18 -8.70 -4.07
CA TYR A 92 5.01 -9.98 -3.40
C TYR A 92 5.98 -10.11 -2.23
N SER A 93 5.53 -10.59 -1.08
CA SER A 93 6.42 -11.03 0.01
C SER A 93 6.01 -12.38 0.58
N ASN A 94 7.01 -13.16 0.99
CA ASN A 94 6.88 -14.34 1.86
C ASN A 94 7.78 -14.24 3.11
N THR A 95 8.27 -13.03 3.40
CA THR A 95 9.15 -12.73 4.53
C THR A 95 8.34 -12.02 5.62
N PRO A 96 8.26 -12.58 6.84
CA PRO A 96 7.59 -11.92 7.96
C PRO A 96 8.18 -10.53 8.24
N GLY A 97 7.31 -9.57 8.55
CA GLY A 97 7.72 -8.19 8.82
C GLY A 97 7.94 -7.32 7.59
N THR A 98 8.02 -7.88 6.38
CA THR A 98 8.09 -7.10 5.13
C THR A 98 6.70 -6.61 4.72
N VAL A 99 6.55 -5.30 4.53
CA VAL A 99 5.27 -4.67 4.17
C VAL A 99 5.18 -4.44 2.66
N CYS A 100 4.27 -5.15 2.00
CA CYS A 100 3.84 -4.86 0.63
C CYS A 100 2.92 -3.63 0.64
N ALA A 101 3.18 -2.66 -0.24
CA ALA A 101 2.30 -1.53 -0.43
C ALA A 101 2.14 -1.20 -1.91
N VAL A 102 0.98 -0.67 -2.24
CA VAL A 102 0.70 0.01 -3.51
C VAL A 102 0.00 1.32 -3.18
N MET A 103 0.22 2.33 -4.01
CA MET A 103 -0.39 3.64 -3.86
C MET A 103 -1.45 3.80 -4.93
N THR A 104 -2.58 4.42 -4.58
CA THR A 104 -3.64 4.65 -5.53
C THR A 104 -4.45 5.90 -5.23
N ALA A 105 -4.87 6.58 -6.30
CA ALA A 105 -6.07 7.36 -6.31
C ALA A 105 -6.88 6.90 -7.53
N ASP A 106 -8.08 6.35 -7.31
CA ASP A 106 -9.02 5.83 -8.31
C ASP A 106 -8.72 4.47 -8.97
N CYS A 107 -7.47 4.00 -8.96
CA CYS A 107 -7.17 2.64 -9.42
C CYS A 107 -7.67 1.61 -8.39
N LEU A 108 -7.98 0.40 -8.86
CA LEU A 108 -8.47 -0.65 -7.97
C LEU A 108 -7.31 -1.22 -7.17
N LEU A 109 -7.41 -1.18 -5.84
CA LEU A 109 -6.55 -1.89 -4.92
C LEU A 109 -7.02 -3.35 -4.77
N CYS A 110 -6.16 -4.30 -5.12
CA CYS A 110 -6.36 -5.72 -4.85
C CYS A 110 -5.28 -6.22 -3.89
N CYS A 111 -5.70 -6.85 -2.78
CA CYS A 111 -4.83 -7.55 -1.86
C CYS A 111 -5.08 -9.06 -1.95
N PHE A 112 -4.04 -9.87 -1.84
CA PHE A 112 -4.12 -11.32 -1.80
C PHE A 112 -3.32 -11.85 -0.62
N ALA A 113 -3.90 -12.81 0.10
CA ALA A 113 -3.23 -13.57 1.15
C ALA A 113 -3.36 -15.07 0.83
N ILE A 114 -2.24 -15.79 0.79
CA ILE A 114 -2.25 -17.25 0.55
C ILE A 114 -1.73 -17.95 1.81
N GLU A 115 -2.54 -18.87 2.34
CA GLU A 115 -2.12 -19.84 3.34
C GLU A 115 -1.84 -21.18 2.65
N ARG A 116 -0.63 -21.72 2.84
CA ARG A 116 -0.30 -23.10 2.43
C ARG A 116 -0.39 -24.02 3.64
N ASN A 117 -1.26 -25.03 3.56
CA ASN A 117 -1.29 -26.11 4.55
C ASN A 117 -0.03 -27.00 4.39
N GLY A 118 0.77 -27.11 5.46
CA GLY A 118 2.04 -27.83 5.53
C GLY A 118 2.94 -27.31 6.66
N SER A 119 4.07 -27.97 6.94
CA SER A 119 4.97 -27.70 8.10
C SER A 119 5.60 -26.29 8.16
N ARG A 120 5.42 -25.46 7.13
CA ARG A 120 5.83 -24.05 7.10
C ARG A 120 4.66 -23.19 6.64
N ARG A 121 3.95 -22.59 7.60
CA ARG A 121 3.01 -21.49 7.33
C ARG A 121 3.79 -20.35 6.68
N ARG A 122 3.62 -20.16 5.38
CA ARG A 122 4.18 -19.02 4.64
C ARG A 122 3.01 -18.22 4.12
N SER A 123 2.77 -17.09 4.77
CA SER A 123 1.84 -16.09 4.29
C SER A 123 2.45 -15.39 3.09
N CYS A 124 1.85 -15.54 1.91
CA CYS A 124 2.20 -14.73 0.76
C CYS A 124 1.25 -13.54 0.69
N TRP A 125 1.81 -12.37 0.41
CA TRP A 125 1.07 -11.13 0.25
C TRP A 125 1.33 -10.52 -1.11
N LEU A 126 0.27 -10.25 -1.86
CA LEU A 126 0.32 -9.49 -3.11
C LEU A 126 -0.56 -8.25 -2.96
N ALA A 127 -0.04 -7.07 -3.29
CA ALA A 127 -0.83 -5.86 -3.49
C ALA A 127 -0.67 -5.45 -4.96
N TRP A 128 -1.77 -5.10 -5.65
CA TRP A 128 -1.78 -4.71 -7.07
C TRP A 128 -2.75 -3.55 -7.31
N THR A 129 -2.36 -2.62 -8.18
CA THR A 129 -3.28 -1.65 -8.79
C THR A 129 -3.74 -2.06 -10.19
N VAL A 130 -5.06 -2.15 -10.40
CA VAL A 130 -5.65 -2.30 -11.74
C VAL A 130 -6.14 -0.95 -12.25
N ARG A 131 -5.73 -0.58 -13.48
CA ARG A 131 -6.16 0.66 -14.12
C ARG A 131 -7.69 0.70 -14.27
N ARG A 132 -8.31 1.78 -13.81
CA ARG A 132 -9.72 2.07 -14.09
C ARG A 132 -9.90 2.26 -15.61
N ARG A 133 -10.89 1.61 -16.22
CA ARG A 133 -11.30 1.92 -17.61
C ARG A 133 -11.68 3.41 -17.65
N ALA A 134 -11.08 4.17 -18.56
CA ALA A 134 -11.32 5.62 -18.65
C ALA A 134 -12.82 5.94 -18.79
N GLY A 135 -13.35 6.90 -18.02
CA GLY A 135 -14.70 7.44 -18.23
C GLY A 135 -15.65 7.61 -17.03
N ARG A 136 -15.19 7.62 -15.77
CA ARG A 136 -16.03 8.05 -14.64
C ARG A 136 -15.24 8.88 -13.65
N ASP A 137 -15.62 10.14 -13.48
CA ASP A 137 -15.00 11.07 -12.55
C ASP A 137 -15.33 10.69 -11.10
N GLY A 138 -14.33 10.78 -10.23
CA GLY A 138 -14.48 10.58 -8.79
C GLY A 138 -13.13 10.26 -8.17
N PHE A 139 -12.50 11.28 -7.60
CA PHE A 139 -11.19 11.23 -6.94
C PHE A 139 -11.32 10.62 -5.54
N LEU A 140 -10.76 9.43 -5.33
CA LEU A 140 -10.60 8.80 -4.03
C LEU A 140 -9.11 8.53 -3.79
N PHE A 141 -8.49 9.41 -3.00
CA PHE A 141 -7.10 9.25 -2.54
C PHE A 141 -7.01 8.14 -1.47
N CYS A 142 -6.16 7.13 -1.70
CA CYS A 142 -5.73 6.14 -0.72
C CYS A 142 -4.34 6.49 -0.17
#